data_AF-A0A495V888-F1
#
_entry.id   AF-A0A495V888-F1
#
_cell.length_a   1.000
_cell.length_b   1.000
_cell.length_c   1.000
_cell.angle_alpha   90.00
_cell.angle_beta   90.00
_cell.angle_gamma   90.00
#
_symmetry.space_group_name_H-M   'P 1'
#
loop_
_entity.id
_entity.type
_entity.pdbx_description
1 polymer ?
#
loop_
_entity_poly.entity_id
_entity_poly.type
_entity_poly.pdbx_seq_one_letter_code
_entity_poly.pdbx_strand_id
1 'polypeptide(L)'
;MSTATYTLVERKGHWLTGCLRDFREDRLGFLAESARIAPIVGFRLGPRRVYLVSHPDLIRDLQVTKHRHPARDPLVRRILEKTLGVGLLTSEGEAWKRHRRMIAPALHLQQVRGYADSMARHALALTERWHDGQEADVEQEMDGLTLSIVTEALFRVDSTARTATVAATVPALQAIATRQFDRLLQIPDWLPTPEHRRQRALSTATFPDGFYPLNRHLS
;
A
#
# COMPACT_ATOMS: atom_id res chain seq x y z
N MET A 1 30.23 -22.23 2.07
CA MET A 1 29.35 -21.06 1.84
C MET A 1 30.22 -19.83 1.97
N SER A 2 30.43 -19.08 0.89
CA SER A 2 31.24 -17.85 0.93
C SER A 2 30.42 -16.78 1.64
N THR A 3 30.85 -16.34 2.82
CA THR A 3 30.23 -15.22 3.53
C THR A 3 30.64 -13.94 2.81
N ALA A 4 29.89 -13.56 1.78
CA ALA A 4 30.09 -12.29 1.11
C ALA A 4 29.96 -11.17 2.15
N THR A 5 31.04 -10.43 2.36
CA THR A 5 31.06 -9.29 3.28
C THR A 5 30.56 -8.08 2.51
N TYR A 6 29.35 -7.62 2.83
CA TYR A 6 28.77 -6.42 2.23
C TYR A 6 29.11 -5.19 3.07
N THR A 7 29.63 -4.15 2.42
CA THR A 7 29.90 -2.87 3.09
C THR A 7 28.62 -2.06 3.17
N LEU A 8 28.25 -1.64 4.37
CA LEU A 8 27.23 -0.63 4.60
C LEU A 8 27.84 0.75 4.33
N VAL A 9 27.23 1.51 3.42
CA VAL A 9 27.61 2.90 3.14
C VAL A 9 26.54 3.84 3.66
N GLU A 10 26.93 4.87 4.41
CA GLU A 10 25.99 5.90 4.87
C GLU A 10 25.93 7.08 3.90
N ARG A 11 24.74 7.35 3.36
CA ARG A 11 24.47 8.54 2.57
C ARG A 11 24.23 9.73 3.50
N LYS A 12 25.07 10.76 3.34
CA LYS A 12 24.95 12.00 4.10
C LYS A 12 23.73 12.80 3.62
N GLY A 13 23.06 13.44 4.56
CA GLY A 13 21.95 14.35 4.31
C GLY A 13 21.97 15.51 5.31
N HIS A 14 20.92 16.32 5.29
CA HIS A 14 20.78 17.45 6.20
C HIS A 14 20.76 17.00 7.68
N TRP A 15 21.32 17.80 8.59
CA TRP A 15 21.51 17.38 9.99
C TRP A 15 20.20 17.07 10.74
N LEU A 16 19.14 17.84 10.46
CA LEU A 16 17.83 17.70 11.10
C LEU A 16 16.93 16.70 10.36
N THR A 17 16.85 16.84 9.03
CA THR A 17 15.86 16.14 8.18
C THR A 17 16.44 14.93 7.45
N GLY A 18 17.76 14.72 7.50
CA GLY A 18 18.43 13.68 6.73
C GLY A 18 18.27 13.91 5.22
N CYS A 19 17.99 12.84 4.50
CA CYS A 19 17.74 12.82 3.05
C CYS A 19 16.24 13.01 2.71
N LEU A 20 15.42 13.49 3.64
CA LEU A 20 13.97 13.47 3.48
C LEU A 20 13.43 14.45 2.44
N ARG A 21 14.17 15.52 2.13
CA ARG A 21 13.81 16.42 1.03
C ARG A 21 14.00 15.72 -0.31
N ASP A 22 15.22 15.24 -0.56
CA ASP A 22 15.60 14.51 -1.77
C ASP A 22 14.69 13.30 -1.99
N PHE A 23 14.38 12.56 -0.92
CA PHE A 23 13.45 11.43 -0.97
C PHE A 23 12.01 11.84 -1.34
N ARG A 24 11.53 13.03 -0.95
CA ARG A 24 10.16 13.48 -1.26
C ARG A 24 10.03 14.10 -2.65
N GLU A 25 11.07 14.78 -3.12
CA GLU A 25 11.09 15.41 -4.45
C GLU A 25 11.19 14.34 -5.54
N ASP A 26 12.07 13.35 -5.40
CA ASP A 26 12.20 12.24 -6.34
C ASP A 26 12.52 10.92 -5.61
N ARG A 27 11.47 10.21 -5.20
CA ARG A 27 11.56 8.92 -4.50
C ARG A 27 12.33 7.88 -5.30
N LEU A 28 11.97 7.71 -6.56
CA LEU A 28 12.51 6.62 -7.38
C LEU A 28 13.94 6.93 -7.79
N GLY A 29 14.23 8.16 -8.18
CA GLY A 29 15.59 8.60 -8.47
C GLY A 29 16.50 8.48 -7.25
N PHE A 30 16.05 8.91 -6.08
CA PHE A 30 16.80 8.76 -4.82
C PHE A 30 17.13 7.30 -4.51
N LEU A 31 16.15 6.38 -4.64
CA LEU A 31 16.37 4.95 -4.40
C LEU A 31 17.29 4.34 -5.45
N ALA A 32 17.13 4.67 -6.73
CA ALA A 32 17.95 4.17 -7.82
C ALA A 32 19.40 4.67 -7.75
N GLU A 33 19.61 5.93 -7.36
CA GLU A 33 20.94 6.48 -7.11
C GLU A 33 21.58 5.80 -5.89
N SER A 34 20.84 5.66 -4.79
CA SER A 34 21.35 4.99 -3.59
C SER A 34 21.72 3.54 -3.86
N ALA A 35 20.93 2.81 -4.66
CA ALA A 35 21.24 1.44 -5.06
C ALA A 35 22.55 1.32 -5.88
N ARG A 36 22.95 2.39 -6.58
CA ARG A 36 24.20 2.44 -7.36
C ARG A 36 25.44 2.71 -6.51
N ILE A 37 25.28 3.30 -5.32
CA ILE A 37 26.40 3.61 -4.41
C ILE A 37 26.96 2.32 -3.80
N ALA A 38 26.09 1.49 -3.22
CA ALA A 38 26.50 0.25 -2.57
C ALA A 38 25.33 -0.74 -2.47
N PRO A 39 25.63 -2.04 -2.29
CA PRO A 39 24.65 -3.09 -2.02
C PRO A 39 23.73 -2.82 -0.81
N ILE A 40 24.25 -2.10 0.18
CA ILE A 40 23.51 -1.65 1.37
C ILE A 40 23.83 -0.18 1.62
N VAL A 41 22.80 0.67 1.58
CA VAL A 41 22.94 2.10 1.88
C VAL A 41 22.06 2.50 3.05
N GLY A 42 22.70 3.02 4.10
CA GLY A 42 22.03 3.65 5.23
C GLY A 42 21.78 5.12 4.98
N PHE A 43 20.62 5.64 5.40
CA PHE A 43 20.33 7.06 5.39
C PHE A 43 19.29 7.42 6.46
N ARG A 44 19.22 8.70 6.80
CA ARG A 44 18.17 9.23 7.68
C ARG A 44 17.02 9.82 6.88
N LEU A 45 15.80 9.51 7.28
CA LEU A 45 14.57 10.22 6.90
C LEU A 45 14.00 10.86 8.17
N GLY A 46 14.35 12.12 8.41
CA GLY A 46 14.04 12.84 9.65
C GLY A 46 14.66 12.14 10.88
N PRO A 47 13.85 11.71 11.86
CA PRO A 47 14.34 10.99 13.05
C PRO A 47 14.61 9.50 12.79
N ARG A 48 14.25 8.96 11.62
CA ARG A 48 14.34 7.53 11.32
C ARG A 48 15.60 7.20 10.55
N ARG A 49 16.21 6.06 10.86
CA ARG A 49 17.28 5.48 10.06
C ARG A 49 16.71 4.35 9.21
N VAL A 50 17.01 4.39 7.93
CA VAL A 50 16.52 3.46 6.90
C VAL A 50 17.72 2.84 6.22
N TYR A 51 17.62 1.56 5.89
CA TYR A 51 18.62 0.83 5.12
C TYR A 51 17.97 0.34 3.82
N LEU A 52 18.50 0.80 2.69
CA LEU A 52 18.17 0.25 1.39
C LEU A 52 19.08 -0.94 1.11
N VAL A 53 18.48 -2.07 0.77
CA VAL A 53 19.18 -3.29 0.37
C VAL A 53 18.86 -3.56 -1.10
N SER A 54 19.86 -3.46 -1.97
CA SER A 54 19.70 -3.58 -3.42
C SER A 54 20.32 -4.86 -4.01
N HIS A 55 21.06 -5.63 -3.22
CA HIS A 55 21.71 -6.85 -3.72
C HIS A 55 20.75 -8.04 -3.81
N PRO A 56 20.68 -8.77 -4.95
CA PRO A 56 19.78 -9.90 -5.13
C PRO A 56 19.89 -10.98 -4.03
N ASP A 57 21.11 -11.35 -3.65
CA ASP A 57 21.31 -12.38 -2.61
C ASP A 57 20.82 -11.92 -1.24
N LEU A 58 21.04 -10.65 -0.90
CA LEU A 58 20.56 -10.08 0.36
C LEU A 58 19.04 -9.95 0.37
N ILE A 59 18.45 -9.56 -0.76
CA ILE A 59 17.00 -9.50 -0.92
C ILE A 59 16.40 -10.91 -0.74
N ARG A 60 17.00 -11.92 -1.36
CA ARG A 60 16.59 -13.32 -1.19
C ARG A 60 16.69 -13.75 0.26
N ASP A 61 17.79 -13.48 0.94
CA ASP A 61 17.98 -13.85 2.34
C ASP A 61 16.97 -13.17 3.27
N LEU A 62 16.68 -11.88 3.03
CA LEU A 62 15.69 -11.13 3.80
C LEU A 62 14.27 -11.63 3.55
N GLN A 63 13.90 -11.91 2.30
CA GLN A 63 12.53 -12.28 1.94
C GLN A 63 12.21 -13.77 2.14
N VAL A 64 13.19 -14.66 1.98
CA VAL A 64 12.99 -16.12 2.00
C VAL A 64 13.49 -16.73 3.32
N THR A 65 14.72 -16.40 3.71
CA THR A 65 15.44 -17.09 4.79
C THR A 65 15.07 -16.56 6.18
N LYS A 66 14.73 -15.26 6.31
CA LYS A 66 14.54 -14.56 7.59
C LYS A 66 13.10 -14.14 7.91
N HIS A 67 12.10 -14.91 7.46
CA HIS A 67 10.66 -14.67 7.67
C HIS A 67 10.18 -14.60 9.14
N ARG A 68 11.06 -14.86 10.14
CA ARG A 68 10.74 -14.82 11.58
C ARG A 68 10.90 -13.44 12.22
N HIS A 69 11.53 -12.48 11.54
CA HIS A 69 11.51 -11.08 11.99
C HIS A 69 10.21 -10.41 11.54
N PRO A 70 9.66 -9.46 12.31
CA PRO A 70 8.46 -8.72 11.89
C PRO A 70 8.73 -8.12 10.51
N ALA A 71 7.95 -8.58 9.53
CA ALA A 71 8.24 -8.33 8.12
C ALA A 71 7.96 -6.87 7.73
N ARG A 72 7.16 -6.16 8.54
CA ARG A 72 6.78 -4.77 8.28
C ARG A 72 7.22 -3.85 9.41
N ASP A 73 7.71 -2.69 9.01
CA ASP A 73 7.96 -1.58 9.93
C ASP A 73 6.66 -1.23 10.70
N PRO A 74 6.71 -1.09 12.04
CA PRO A 74 5.52 -0.82 12.85
C PRO A 74 4.72 0.41 12.41
N LEU A 75 5.38 1.40 11.79
CA LEU A 75 4.67 2.55 11.24
C LEU A 75 3.89 2.20 10.00
N VAL A 76 4.51 1.50 9.05
CA VAL A 76 3.86 1.04 7.84
C VAL A 76 2.61 0.24 8.22
N ARG A 77 2.74 -0.65 9.21
CA ARG A 77 1.60 -1.39 9.75
C ARG A 77 0.53 -0.47 10.33
N ARG A 78 0.87 0.48 11.20
CA ARG A 78 -0.10 1.42 11.80
C ARG A 78 -0.82 2.28 10.76
N ILE A 79 -0.11 2.75 9.74
CA ILE A 79 -0.69 3.51 8.61
C ILE A 79 -1.71 2.63 7.88
N LEU A 80 -1.31 1.42 7.52
CA LEU A 80 -2.19 0.50 6.79
C LEU A 80 -3.38 0.05 7.63
N GLU A 81 -3.23 -0.24 8.93
CA GLU A 81 -4.33 -0.61 9.82
C GLU A 81 -5.36 0.51 10.00
N LYS A 82 -4.92 1.76 10.02
CA LYS A 82 -5.85 2.90 10.10
C LYS A 82 -6.66 3.09 8.82
N THR A 83 -6.05 2.84 7.67
CA THR A 83 -6.68 3.05 6.37
C THR A 83 -7.53 1.86 5.95
N LEU A 84 -7.07 0.63 6.22
CA LEU A 84 -7.65 -0.60 5.68
C LEU A 84 -8.19 -1.54 6.75
N GLY A 85 -8.03 -1.21 8.03
CA GLY A 85 -8.40 -2.09 9.15
C GLY A 85 -7.47 -3.31 9.30
N VAL A 86 -7.87 -4.22 10.18
CA VAL A 86 -7.17 -5.50 10.38
C VAL A 86 -7.64 -6.50 9.32
N GLY A 87 -6.75 -6.91 8.43
CA GLY A 87 -7.05 -7.77 7.29
C GLY A 87 -5.81 -8.44 6.72
N LEU A 88 -5.91 -9.05 5.54
CA LEU A 88 -4.81 -9.80 4.93
C LEU A 88 -3.54 -8.96 4.77
N LEU A 89 -3.66 -7.69 4.41
CA LEU A 89 -2.51 -6.80 4.20
C LEU A 89 -1.84 -6.34 5.49
N THR A 90 -2.57 -6.28 6.61
CA THR A 90 -2.08 -5.73 7.88
C THR A 90 -1.76 -6.79 8.93
N SER A 91 -2.26 -8.01 8.73
CA SER A 91 -2.00 -9.16 9.60
C SER A 91 -0.63 -9.78 9.34
N GLU A 92 -0.06 -10.41 10.37
CA GLU A 92 1.16 -11.23 10.30
C GLU A 92 0.91 -12.62 10.96
N GLY A 93 1.86 -13.55 10.80
CA GLY A 93 1.83 -14.85 11.46
C GLY A 93 0.56 -15.68 11.18
N GLU A 94 -0.02 -16.26 12.23
CA GLU A 94 -1.20 -17.13 12.12
C GLU A 94 -2.46 -16.39 11.66
N ALA A 95 -2.64 -15.12 12.06
CA ALA A 95 -3.76 -14.30 11.60
C ALA A 95 -3.69 -14.09 10.08
N TRP A 96 -2.50 -13.77 9.56
CA TRP A 96 -2.26 -13.69 8.12
C TRP A 96 -2.51 -15.01 7.41
N LYS A 97 -2.00 -16.14 7.94
CA LYS A 97 -2.23 -17.47 7.35
C LYS A 97 -3.72 -17.79 7.26
N ARG A 98 -4.48 -17.47 8.30
CA ARG A 98 -5.95 -17.65 8.33
C ARG A 98 -6.63 -16.80 7.26
N HIS A 99 -6.35 -15.50 7.21
CA HIS A 99 -6.92 -14.61 6.19
C HIS A 99 -6.55 -15.06 4.77
N ARG A 100 -5.30 -15.50 4.55
CA ARG A 100 -4.83 -15.98 3.25
C ARG A 100 -5.56 -17.25 2.83
N ARG A 101 -5.76 -18.21 3.74
CA ARG A 101 -6.51 -19.45 3.46
C ARG A 101 -7.96 -19.17 3.07
N MET A 102 -8.61 -18.18 3.67
CA MET A 102 -9.98 -17.80 3.33
C MET A 102 -10.10 -17.18 1.94
N ILE A 103 -9.10 -16.37 1.51
CA ILE A 103 -9.12 -15.69 0.21
C ILE A 103 -8.60 -16.58 -0.94
N ALA A 104 -7.69 -17.52 -0.66
CA ALA A 104 -7.05 -18.35 -1.67
C ALA A 104 -8.00 -19.04 -2.68
N PRO A 105 -9.19 -19.55 -2.28
CA PRO A 105 -10.13 -20.15 -3.23
C PRO A 105 -10.66 -19.17 -4.30
N ALA A 106 -10.86 -17.90 -3.95
CA ALA A 106 -11.28 -16.87 -4.90
C ALA A 106 -10.18 -16.54 -5.93
N LEU A 107 -8.92 -16.83 -5.60
CA LEU A 107 -7.76 -16.62 -6.48
C LEU A 107 -7.31 -17.90 -7.19
N HIS A 108 -8.12 -18.96 -7.16
CA HIS A 108 -7.79 -20.22 -7.83
C HIS A 108 -7.83 -20.08 -9.35
N LEU A 109 -6.98 -20.80 -10.09
CA LEU A 109 -6.79 -20.66 -11.54
C LEU A 109 -8.11 -20.73 -12.34
N GLN A 110 -9.05 -21.58 -11.94
CA GLN A 110 -10.36 -21.68 -12.57
C GLN A 110 -11.20 -20.39 -12.42
N GLN A 111 -11.12 -19.70 -11.28
CA GLN A 111 -11.77 -18.41 -11.08
C GLN A 111 -11.07 -17.31 -11.87
N VAL A 112 -9.73 -17.34 -11.91
CA VAL A 112 -8.92 -16.37 -12.68
C VAL A 112 -9.26 -16.41 -14.17
N ARG A 113 -9.53 -17.60 -14.73
CA ARG A 113 -10.01 -17.71 -16.12
C ARG A 113 -11.34 -17.00 -16.34
N GLY A 114 -12.29 -17.15 -15.41
CA GLY A 114 -13.56 -16.41 -15.46
C GLY A 114 -13.38 -14.90 -15.31
N TYR A 115 -12.34 -14.45 -14.61
CA TYR A 115 -12.01 -13.02 -14.51
C TYR A 115 -11.46 -12.45 -15.80
N ALA A 116 -10.76 -13.24 -16.62
CA ALA A 116 -10.23 -12.76 -17.90
C ALA A 116 -11.34 -12.30 -18.85
N ASP A 117 -12.45 -13.02 -18.93
CA ASP A 117 -13.60 -12.63 -19.76
C ASP A 117 -14.25 -11.33 -19.24
N SER A 118 -14.36 -11.19 -17.92
CA SER A 118 -14.85 -9.97 -17.28
C SER A 118 -13.92 -8.77 -17.55
N MET A 119 -12.61 -8.97 -17.41
CA MET A 119 -11.59 -7.97 -17.72
C MET A 119 -11.68 -7.51 -19.18
N ALA A 120 -11.80 -8.46 -20.11
CA ALA A 120 -11.93 -8.15 -21.54
C ALA A 120 -13.21 -7.36 -21.83
N ARG A 121 -14.35 -7.76 -21.25
CA ARG A 121 -15.62 -7.07 -21.44
C ARG A 121 -15.59 -5.63 -20.91
N HIS A 122 -15.03 -5.41 -19.72
CA HIS A 122 -14.88 -4.06 -19.17
C HIS A 122 -13.91 -3.20 -19.97
N ALA A 123 -12.80 -3.78 -20.45
CA ALA A 123 -11.84 -3.08 -21.30
C ALA A 123 -12.48 -2.67 -22.64
N LEU A 124 -13.24 -3.58 -23.28
CA LEU A 124 -13.95 -3.29 -24.53
C LEU A 124 -14.99 -2.18 -24.34
N ALA A 125 -15.82 -2.28 -23.30
CA ALA A 125 -16.83 -1.26 -22.98
C ALA A 125 -16.20 0.12 -22.68
N LEU A 126 -15.00 0.15 -22.08
CA LEU A 126 -14.25 1.39 -21.93
C LEU A 126 -13.81 1.94 -23.30
N THR A 127 -13.22 1.11 -24.16
CA THR A 127 -12.76 1.54 -25.49
C THR A 127 -13.89 1.99 -26.42
N GLU A 128 -15.09 1.43 -26.28
CA GLU A 128 -16.29 1.85 -27.03
C GLU A 128 -16.74 3.27 -26.68
N ARG A 129 -16.38 3.79 -25.49
CA ARG A 129 -16.65 5.17 -25.08
C ARG A 129 -15.66 6.16 -25.67
N TRP A 130 -14.52 5.70 -26.18
CA TRP A 130 -13.47 6.55 -26.71
C TRP A 130 -13.68 6.80 -28.20
N HIS A 131 -13.42 8.02 -28.64
CA HIS A 131 -13.38 8.38 -30.06
C HIS A 131 -11.97 8.82 -30.47
N ASP A 132 -11.71 8.78 -31.78
CA ASP A 132 -10.44 9.25 -32.32
C ASP A 132 -10.20 10.73 -31.95
N GLY A 133 -8.96 11.06 -31.62
CA GLY A 133 -8.57 12.39 -31.15
C GLY A 133 -9.07 12.78 -29.75
N GLN A 134 -9.72 11.89 -28.99
CA GLN A 134 -10.14 12.17 -27.62
C GLN A 134 -8.94 12.25 -26.67
N GLU A 135 -8.84 13.35 -25.91
CA GLU A 135 -7.99 13.40 -24.73
C GLU A 135 -8.71 12.74 -23.55
N ALA A 136 -8.03 11.82 -22.86
CA ALA A 136 -8.58 11.12 -21.71
C ALA A 136 -7.59 11.13 -20.55
N ASP A 137 -8.12 11.28 -19.33
CA ASP A 137 -7.35 11.07 -18.11
C ASP A 137 -7.16 9.56 -17.89
N VAL A 138 -5.98 9.05 -18.24
CA VAL A 138 -5.66 7.62 -18.15
C VAL A 138 -5.67 7.14 -16.71
N GLU A 139 -5.28 7.97 -15.73
CA GLU A 139 -5.31 7.59 -14.32
C GLU A 139 -6.76 7.35 -13.88
N GLN A 140 -7.65 8.30 -14.20
CA GLN A 140 -9.06 8.18 -13.87
C GLN A 140 -9.75 7.00 -14.56
N GLU A 141 -9.50 6.79 -15.86
CA GLU A 141 -10.13 5.69 -16.60
C GLU A 141 -9.59 4.32 -16.13
N MET A 142 -8.29 4.20 -15.82
CA MET A 142 -7.71 2.96 -15.28
C MET A 142 -8.20 2.65 -13.87
N ASP A 143 -8.40 3.65 -13.02
CA ASP A 143 -8.99 3.48 -11.68
C ASP A 143 -10.43 2.94 -11.79
N GLY A 144 -11.24 3.57 -12.64
CA GLY A 144 -12.63 3.14 -12.88
C GLY A 144 -12.70 1.73 -13.46
N LEU A 145 -11.86 1.42 -14.44
CA LEU A 145 -11.77 0.08 -15.05
C LEU A 145 -11.37 -0.98 -14.03
N THR A 146 -10.27 -0.74 -13.31
CA THR A 146 -9.72 -1.69 -12.33
C THR A 146 -10.72 -1.99 -11.24
N LEU A 147 -11.39 -0.96 -10.73
CA LEU A 147 -12.39 -1.14 -9.69
C LEU A 147 -13.62 -1.90 -10.20
N SER A 148 -14.10 -1.63 -11.42
CA SER A 148 -15.24 -2.34 -12.00
C SER A 148 -14.95 -3.83 -12.13
N ILE A 149 -13.75 -4.16 -12.61
CA ILE A 149 -13.25 -5.54 -12.70
C ILE A 149 -13.15 -6.20 -11.33
N VAL A 150 -12.49 -5.55 -10.36
CA VAL A 150 -12.28 -6.12 -9.02
C VAL A 150 -13.61 -6.32 -8.29
N THR A 151 -14.55 -5.39 -8.46
CA THR A 151 -15.88 -5.48 -7.83
C THR A 151 -16.66 -6.66 -8.39
N GLU A 152 -16.69 -6.82 -9.71
CA GLU A 152 -17.36 -7.95 -10.32
C GLU A 152 -16.70 -9.28 -9.95
N ALA A 153 -15.37 -9.34 -9.99
CA ALA A 153 -14.59 -10.52 -9.66
C ALA A 153 -14.81 -11.00 -8.21
N LEU A 154 -14.88 -10.06 -7.26
CA LEU A 154 -15.01 -10.37 -5.84
C LEU A 154 -16.45 -10.61 -5.38
N PHE A 155 -17.40 -9.86 -5.92
CA PHE A 155 -18.79 -9.91 -5.43
C PHE A 155 -19.70 -10.78 -6.31
N ARG A 156 -19.36 -11.01 -7.58
CA ARG A 156 -20.25 -11.70 -8.55
C ARG A 156 -21.67 -11.12 -8.55
N VAL A 157 -21.83 -9.81 -8.30
CA VAL A 157 -23.15 -9.16 -8.20
C VAL A 157 -23.28 -8.04 -9.22
N ASP A 158 -24.35 -8.08 -10.02
CA ASP A 158 -24.94 -6.97 -10.78
C ASP A 158 -25.58 -5.91 -9.85
N SER A 159 -24.88 -5.45 -8.81
CA SER A 159 -25.38 -4.37 -7.94
C SER A 159 -24.51 -3.13 -8.08
N THR A 160 -24.93 -2.28 -9.01
CA THR A 160 -24.37 -0.94 -9.26
C THR A 160 -24.23 -0.10 -7.99
N ALA A 161 -25.15 -0.26 -7.03
CA ALA A 161 -25.17 0.49 -5.78
C ALA A 161 -23.99 0.21 -4.83
N ARG A 162 -23.52 -1.05 -4.71
CA ARG A 162 -22.38 -1.40 -3.83
C ARG A 162 -21.04 -1.08 -4.50
N THR A 163 -21.00 -1.19 -5.83
CA THR A 163 -19.87 -0.84 -6.69
C THR A 163 -19.52 0.64 -6.60
N ALA A 164 -20.52 1.53 -6.63
CA ALA A 164 -20.31 2.98 -6.53
C ALA A 164 -19.72 3.42 -5.17
N THR A 165 -20.13 2.79 -4.07
CA THR A 165 -19.57 3.10 -2.74
C THR A 165 -18.12 2.66 -2.61
N VAL A 166 -17.75 1.49 -3.13
CA VAL A 166 -16.35 1.03 -3.14
C VAL A 166 -15.52 1.90 -4.10
N ALA A 167 -16.08 2.29 -5.25
CA ALA A 167 -15.47 3.20 -6.23
C ALA A 167 -15.06 4.53 -5.62
N ALA A 168 -15.96 5.14 -4.85
CA ALA A 168 -15.73 6.44 -4.25
C ALA A 168 -14.74 6.38 -3.07
N THR A 169 -14.58 5.21 -2.44
CA THR A 169 -13.81 5.07 -1.20
C THR A 169 -12.35 4.71 -1.46
N VAL A 170 -12.05 3.86 -2.46
CA VAL A 170 -10.69 3.35 -2.71
C VAL A 170 -9.69 4.47 -3.07
N PRO A 171 -9.99 5.41 -3.98
CA PRO A 171 -9.06 6.51 -4.30
C PRO A 171 -8.82 7.43 -3.10
N ALA A 172 -9.85 7.69 -2.30
CA ALA A 172 -9.73 8.48 -1.08
C ALA A 172 -8.79 7.80 -0.05
N LEU A 173 -8.90 6.48 0.11
CA LEU A 173 -8.00 5.70 0.98
C LEU A 173 -6.56 5.68 0.46
N GLN A 174 -6.36 5.54 -0.86
CA GLN A 174 -5.03 5.59 -1.49
C GLN A 174 -4.37 6.97 -1.31
N ALA A 175 -5.12 8.05 -1.50
CA ALA A 175 -4.64 9.42 -1.30
C ALA A 175 -4.24 9.67 0.18
N ILE A 176 -5.04 9.16 1.13
CA ILE A 176 -4.75 9.24 2.56
C ILE A 176 -3.47 8.47 2.91
N ALA A 177 -3.32 7.23 2.41
CA ALA A 177 -2.13 6.41 2.64
C ALA A 177 -0.87 7.11 2.10
N THR A 178 -0.92 7.60 0.87
CA THR A 178 0.20 8.30 0.23
C THR A 178 0.63 9.52 1.05
N ARG A 179 -0.32 10.38 1.45
CA ARG A 179 -0.05 11.54 2.29
C ARG A 179 0.54 11.18 3.65
N GLN A 180 0.13 10.05 4.24
CA GLN A 180 0.67 9.59 5.52
C GLN A 180 2.10 9.04 5.40
N PHE A 181 2.45 8.39 4.29
CA PHE A 181 3.83 7.99 3.99
C PHE A 181 4.75 9.19 3.80
N ASP A 182 4.22 10.30 3.29
CA ASP A 182 4.98 11.53 3.05
C ASP A 182 5.22 12.40 4.30
N ARG A 183 4.62 12.12 5.45
CA ARG A 183 4.75 13.00 6.62
C ARG A 183 6.08 12.83 7.36
N LEU A 184 6.78 13.95 7.49
CA LEU A 184 8.04 14.17 8.23
C LEU A 184 7.96 13.73 9.70
N LEU A 185 6.82 14.00 10.34
CA LEU A 185 6.53 13.62 11.71
C LEU A 185 5.16 12.95 11.73
N GLN A 186 5.12 11.73 12.24
CA GLN A 186 3.88 11.02 12.49
C GLN A 186 3.25 11.63 13.72
N ILE A 187 2.24 12.47 13.47
CA ILE A 187 1.55 13.18 14.54
C ILE A 187 0.81 12.12 15.38
N PRO A 188 1.05 12.08 16.70
CA PRO A 188 0.37 11.14 17.56
C PRO A 188 -1.15 11.26 17.46
N ASP A 189 -1.86 10.14 17.56
CA ASP A 189 -3.32 10.05 17.32
C ASP A 189 -4.15 10.84 18.33
N TRP A 190 -3.55 11.18 19.48
CA TRP A 190 -4.16 12.01 20.50
C TRP A 190 -4.13 13.50 20.16
N LEU A 191 -3.31 13.93 19.20
CA LEU A 191 -3.25 15.34 18.80
C LEU A 191 -4.38 15.67 17.80
N PRO A 192 -5.26 16.63 18.11
CA PRO A 192 -6.46 16.93 17.33
C PRO A 192 -6.14 17.77 16.07
N THR A 193 -5.47 17.16 15.09
CA THR A 193 -5.22 17.79 13.80
C THR A 193 -6.48 17.83 12.91
N PRO A 194 -6.62 18.81 12.01
CA PRO A 194 -7.73 18.85 11.04
C PRO A 194 -7.84 17.57 10.20
N GLU A 195 -6.70 16.95 9.90
CA GLU A 195 -6.65 15.67 9.18
C GLU A 195 -7.24 14.53 10.00
N HIS A 196 -6.91 14.40 11.29
CA HIS A 196 -7.49 13.37 12.15
C HIS A 196 -9.01 13.52 12.29
N ARG A 197 -9.52 14.76 12.24
CA ARG A 197 -10.96 15.03 12.20
C ARG A 197 -11.60 14.60 10.87
N ARG A 198 -10.97 14.90 9.73
CA ARG A 198 -11.43 14.43 8.40
C ARG A 198 -11.40 12.91 8.29
N GLN A 199 -10.33 12.25 8.75
CA GLN A 199 -10.21 10.79 8.73
C GLN A 199 -11.28 10.12 9.60
N ARG A 200 -11.55 10.65 10.81
CA ARG A 200 -12.65 10.17 11.65
C ARG A 200 -14.00 10.32 10.96
N ALA A 201 -14.28 11.49 10.39
CA ALA A 201 -15.54 11.74 9.68
C ALA A 201 -15.76 10.80 8.48
N LEU A 202 -14.71 10.56 7.68
CA LEU A 202 -14.76 9.62 6.55
C LEU A 202 -14.93 8.17 7.02
N SER A 203 -14.20 7.76 8.06
CA SER A 203 -14.35 6.40 8.62
C SER A 203 -15.75 6.12 9.18
N THR A 204 -16.42 7.13 9.75
CA THR A 204 -17.80 7.03 10.24
C THR A 204 -18.82 7.02 9.10
N ALA A 205 -18.55 7.72 7.99
CA ALA A 205 -19.44 7.74 6.83
C ALA A 205 -19.38 6.47 5.97
N THR A 206 -18.21 5.82 5.88
CA THR A 206 -18.01 4.62 5.05
C THR A 206 -18.50 3.32 5.72
N PHE A 207 -18.46 3.23 7.07
CA PHE A 207 -18.88 2.04 7.81
C PHE A 207 -19.79 2.42 8.99
N PRO A 208 -21.11 2.56 8.79
CA PRO A 208 -22.05 3.03 9.81
C PRO A 208 -22.13 2.09 11.03
N ASP A 209 -21.95 0.78 10.82
CA ASP A 209 -22.08 -0.26 11.84
C ASP A 209 -20.72 -0.71 12.41
N GLY A 210 -19.96 0.23 12.95
CA GLY A 210 -19.04 -0.08 14.05
C GLY A 210 -17.81 -0.92 13.71
N PHE A 211 -17.17 -0.72 12.55
CA PHE A 211 -15.80 -1.21 12.32
C PHE A 211 -14.77 -0.32 13.05
N TYR A 212 -14.94 -0.15 14.37
CA TYR A 212 -13.92 0.47 15.22
C TYR A 212 -12.76 -0.52 15.36
N PRO A 213 -11.49 -0.13 15.13
CA PRO A 213 -10.38 -0.93 15.59
C PRO A 213 -10.47 -0.98 17.11
N LEU A 214 -10.78 -2.16 17.64
CA LEU A 214 -10.72 -2.51 19.05
C LEU A 214 -9.31 -2.24 19.57
N ASN A 215 -9.10 -1.02 20.06
CA ASN A 215 -7.92 -0.66 20.85
C ASN A 215 -8.36 0.23 22.03
N ARG A 216 -9.33 -0.29 22.79
CA ARG A 216 -9.40 -0.10 24.24
C ARG A 216 -9.14 -1.48 24.83
N HIS A 217 -8.41 -1.53 25.94
CA HIS A 217 -7.88 -2.72 26.62
C HIS A 217 -6.50 -3.18 26.17
N LEU A 218 -5.48 -2.36 26.48
CA LEU A 218 -4.30 -2.80 27.22
C LEU A 218 -3.82 -1.63 28.09
N SER A 219 -4.31 -1.62 29.33
CA SER A 219 -3.68 -1.05 30.53
C SER A 219 -3.58 -2.18 31.53
#